data_AF-A0A1Y5I4R9-F1
#
_entry.id   AF-A0A1Y5I4R9-F1
#
_cell.length_a   1.000
_cell.length_b   1.000
_cell.length_c   1.000
_cell.angle_alpha   90.00
_cell.angle_beta   90.00
_cell.angle_gamma   90.00
#
_symmetry.space_group_name_H-M   'P 1'
#
loop_
_entity.id
_entity.type
_entity.pdbx_description
1 polymer ?
#
loop_
_entity_poly.entity_id
_entity_poly.type
_entity_poly.pdbx_seq_one_letter_code
_entity_poly.pdbx_strand_id
1 'polypeptide(L)'
;LEPAGSRGSWGLDDYFFIPFYWGSAQLSTQDDLSPKSVCDEYLLRTNVDSYMYFASVQFVHQVKGSPLSLTAPILYDITTVPTWSKINSGLLKMYQAEYLSKLPMIQHFLFGSLLDFK
;
A
#
# COMPACT_ATOMS: atom_id res chain seq x y z
N LEU A 1 10.38 11.60 10.67
CA LEU A 1 11.30 11.25 9.56
C LEU A 1 10.67 11.80 8.29
N GLU A 2 11.44 12.40 7.39
CA GLU A 2 10.90 12.88 6.11
C GLU A 2 10.76 11.72 5.11
N PRO A 3 9.74 11.74 4.22
CA PRO A 3 9.58 10.72 3.19
C PRO A 3 10.72 10.71 2.16
N ALA A 4 11.44 9.60 2.03
CA ALA A 4 12.46 9.43 1.00
C ALA A 4 11.82 9.02 -0.34
N GLY A 5 11.98 9.85 -1.38
CA GLY A 5 11.42 9.55 -2.71
C GLY A 5 9.89 9.62 -2.77
N SER A 6 9.25 10.39 -1.88
CA SER A 6 7.79 10.59 -1.91
C SER A 6 7.35 11.23 -3.22
N ARG A 7 6.22 10.73 -3.71
CA ARG A 7 5.51 11.25 -4.89
C ARG A 7 4.32 12.14 -4.48
N GLY A 8 4.21 12.50 -3.20
CA GLY A 8 3.08 13.23 -2.64
C GLY A 8 1.75 12.52 -2.95
N SER A 9 0.80 13.26 -3.51
CA SER A 9 -0.52 12.73 -3.90
C SER A 9 -0.48 11.66 -4.99
N TRP A 10 0.65 11.48 -5.68
CA TRP A 10 0.84 10.50 -6.76
C TRP A 10 1.54 9.21 -6.29
N GLY A 11 1.81 9.08 -4.99
CA GLY A 11 2.27 7.84 -4.36
C GLY A 11 1.12 7.03 -3.77
N LEU A 12 1.34 5.72 -3.58
CA LEU A 12 0.40 4.88 -2.81
C LEU A 12 0.34 5.34 -1.34
N ASP A 13 1.51 5.56 -0.76
CA ASP A 13 1.74 6.13 0.56
C ASP A 13 3.12 6.82 0.58
N ASP A 14 3.35 7.67 1.57
CA ASP A 14 4.59 8.42 1.71
C ASP A 14 5.76 7.57 2.25
N TYR A 15 5.49 6.48 2.98
CA TYR A 15 6.51 5.69 3.66
C TYR A 15 6.53 4.22 3.25
N PHE A 16 5.36 3.62 3.03
CA PHE A 16 5.23 2.17 2.96
C PHE A 16 4.56 1.70 1.67
N PHE A 17 5.10 0.62 1.07
CA PHE A 17 4.45 -0.08 -0.03
C PHE A 17 4.13 -1.54 0.32
N ILE A 18 5.13 -2.24 0.88
CA ILE A 18 5.06 -3.68 1.16
C ILE A 18 3.89 -4.08 2.07
N PRO A 19 3.55 -3.34 3.16
CA PRO A 19 2.39 -3.66 3.99
C PRO A 19 1.06 -3.67 3.22
N PHE A 20 0.88 -2.80 2.24
CA PHE A 20 -0.31 -2.83 1.37
C PHE A 20 -0.30 -4.06 0.45
N TYR A 21 0.87 -4.40 -0.13
CA TYR A 21 0.98 -5.59 -0.97
C TYR A 21 0.69 -6.87 -0.18
N TRP A 22 1.38 -7.12 0.93
CA TRP A 22 1.14 -8.31 1.75
C TRP A 22 -0.23 -8.29 2.42
N GLY A 23 -0.70 -7.14 2.89
CA GLY A 23 -2.03 -7.01 3.47
C GLY A 23 -3.16 -7.34 2.47
N SER A 24 -3.02 -6.92 1.21
CA SER A 24 -3.98 -7.31 0.17
C SER A 24 -3.94 -8.82 -0.12
N ALA A 25 -2.79 -9.49 0.07
CA ALA A 25 -2.70 -10.94 -0.02
C ALA A 25 -3.44 -11.63 1.15
N GLN A 26 -3.28 -11.12 2.39
CA GLN A 26 -4.03 -11.64 3.56
C GLN A 26 -5.55 -11.57 3.32
N LEU A 27 -6.02 -10.49 2.71
CA LEU A 27 -7.45 -10.27 2.47
C LEU A 27 -7.97 -10.99 1.22
N SER A 28 -7.09 -11.52 0.37
CA SER A 28 -7.49 -12.23 -0.86
C SER A 28 -7.96 -13.67 -0.63
N THR A 29 -7.84 -14.20 0.59
CA THR A 29 -8.27 -15.55 0.96
C THR A 29 -9.62 -15.59 1.68
N GLN A 30 -10.30 -14.45 1.81
CA GLN A 30 -11.58 -14.29 2.52
C GLN A 30 -12.56 -13.44 1.69
N ASP A 31 -13.86 -13.58 1.95
CA ASP A 31 -14.92 -12.91 1.18
C ASP A 31 -15.75 -11.89 1.99
N ASP A 32 -15.55 -11.81 3.32
CA ASP A 32 -16.34 -10.97 4.24
C ASP A 32 -16.02 -9.47 4.12
N LEU A 33 -14.74 -9.15 3.89
CA LEU A 33 -14.25 -7.78 3.77
C LEU A 33 -14.00 -7.47 2.30
N SER A 34 -14.73 -6.49 1.78
CA SER A 34 -14.48 -5.94 0.45
C SER A 34 -13.36 -4.89 0.48
N PRO A 35 -12.73 -4.55 -0.66
CA PRO A 35 -11.80 -3.43 -0.72
C PRO A 35 -12.36 -2.10 -0.24
N LYS A 36 -13.66 -1.86 -0.41
CA LYS A 36 -14.31 -0.63 0.05
C LYS A 36 -14.44 -0.56 1.58
N SER A 37 -14.36 -1.71 2.25
CA SER A 37 -14.48 -1.81 3.72
C SER A 37 -13.40 -1.03 4.47
N VAL A 38 -12.25 -0.74 3.84
CA VAL A 38 -11.20 0.10 4.47
C VAL A 38 -11.59 1.58 4.60
N CYS A 39 -12.60 2.03 3.86
CA CYS A 39 -13.13 3.38 3.96
C CYS A 39 -14.18 3.52 5.08
N ASP A 40 -14.66 2.41 5.64
CA ASP A 40 -15.58 2.40 6.77
C ASP A 40 -14.76 2.46 8.06
N GLU A 41 -14.97 3.51 8.87
CA GLU A 41 -14.17 3.76 10.08
C GLU A 41 -14.33 2.66 11.14
N TYR A 42 -15.53 2.07 11.25
CA TYR A 42 -15.80 1.01 12.21
C TYR A 42 -15.10 -0.29 11.80
N LEU A 43 -15.24 -0.69 10.53
CA LEU A 43 -14.53 -1.85 10.00
C LEU A 43 -13.03 -1.63 10.03
N LEU A 44 -12.57 -0.41 9.73
CA LEU A 44 -11.15 -0.06 9.78
C LEU A 44 -10.59 -0.35 11.18
N ARG A 45 -11.19 0.27 12.21
CA ARG A 45 -10.76 0.15 13.61
C ARG A 45 -10.84 -1.26 14.18
N THR A 46 -11.80 -2.06 13.72
CA THR A 46 -11.99 -3.43 14.24
C THR A 46 -10.98 -4.42 13.68
N ASN A 47 -10.38 -4.11 12.52
CA ASN A 47 -9.55 -5.04 11.77
C ASN A 47 -8.06 -4.66 11.72
N VAL A 48 -7.66 -3.55 12.35
CA VAL A 48 -6.26 -3.06 12.31
C VAL A 48 -5.26 -4.04 12.91
N ASP A 49 -5.62 -4.75 13.97
CA ASP A 49 -4.71 -5.71 14.62
C ASP A 49 -4.58 -7.03 13.83
N SER A 50 -5.55 -7.30 12.94
CA SER A 50 -5.63 -8.56 12.19
C SER A 50 -5.03 -8.45 10.79
N TYR A 51 -5.15 -7.28 10.14
CA TYR A 51 -4.79 -7.12 8.73
C TYR A 51 -3.84 -5.94 8.50
N MET A 52 -2.68 -6.22 7.90
CA MET A 52 -1.65 -5.21 7.62
C MET A 52 -2.16 -4.07 6.73
N TYR A 53 -3.07 -4.36 5.79
CA TYR A 53 -3.67 -3.34 4.93
C TYR A 53 -4.49 -2.34 5.75
N PHE A 54 -5.29 -2.83 6.69
CA PHE A 54 -6.12 -2.02 7.58
C PHE A 54 -5.25 -1.18 8.52
N ALA A 55 -4.22 -1.78 9.13
CA ALA A 55 -3.24 -1.05 9.94
C ALA A 55 -2.57 0.09 9.14
N SER A 56 -2.18 -0.18 7.90
CA SER A 56 -1.52 0.80 7.03
C SER A 56 -2.45 1.95 6.66
N VAL A 57 -3.71 1.67 6.32
CA VAL A 57 -4.73 2.70 6.07
C VAL A 57 -4.99 3.54 7.32
N GLN A 58 -5.07 2.93 8.50
CA GLN A 58 -5.23 3.66 9.76
C GLN A 58 -4.03 4.58 10.03
N PHE A 59 -2.80 4.14 9.75
CA PHE A 59 -1.62 4.99 9.87
C PHE A 59 -1.70 6.21 8.94
N VAL A 60 -2.14 6.02 7.69
CA VAL A 60 -2.36 7.16 6.75
C VAL A 60 -3.35 8.17 7.34
N HIS A 61 -4.46 7.69 7.93
CA HIS A 61 -5.43 8.58 8.58
C HIS A 61 -4.83 9.33 9.78
N GLN A 62 -4.03 8.66 10.61
CA GLN A 62 -3.37 9.30 11.76
C GLN A 62 -2.39 10.39 11.34
N VAL A 63 -1.66 10.19 10.24
CA VAL A 63 -0.67 11.16 9.75
C VAL A 63 -1.35 12.32 9.00
N LYS A 64 -2.36 12.04 8.18
CA LYS A 64 -2.95 13.02 7.24
C LYS A 64 -4.24 13.67 7.73
N GLY A 65 -4.91 13.11 8.73
CA GLY A 65 -6.04 13.72 9.46
C GLY A 65 -7.34 13.93 8.69
N SER A 66 -7.37 13.78 7.37
CA SER A 66 -8.53 13.98 6.49
C SER A 66 -8.87 12.70 5.71
N PRO A 67 -10.08 12.59 5.12
CA PRO A 67 -10.50 11.42 4.35
C PRO A 67 -9.50 11.03 3.26
N LEU A 68 -9.35 9.72 3.01
CA LEU A 68 -8.41 9.19 2.01
C LEU A 68 -8.59 9.81 0.63
N SER A 69 -9.82 10.12 0.23
CA SER A 69 -10.12 10.73 -1.06
C SER A 69 -9.42 12.08 -1.28
N LEU A 70 -9.10 12.80 -0.21
CA LEU A 70 -8.43 14.11 -0.27
C LEU A 70 -6.92 13.99 -0.08
N THR A 71 -6.48 13.05 0.76
CA THR A 71 -5.10 12.98 1.26
C THR A 71 -4.26 11.87 0.63
N ALA A 72 -4.92 10.85 0.07
CA ALA A 72 -4.33 9.68 -0.56
C ALA A 72 -5.22 9.19 -1.72
N PRO A 73 -5.37 9.99 -2.79
CA PRO A 73 -6.34 9.71 -3.86
C PRO A 73 -6.06 8.38 -4.58
N ILE A 74 -4.80 7.99 -4.78
CA ILE A 74 -4.46 6.67 -5.36
C ILE A 74 -4.95 5.53 -4.47
N LEU A 75 -4.74 5.62 -3.15
CA LEU A 75 -5.20 4.61 -2.21
C LEU A 75 -6.73 4.53 -2.21
N TYR A 76 -7.40 5.68 -2.28
CA TYR A 76 -8.86 5.76 -2.40
C TYR A 76 -9.36 5.12 -3.71
N ASP A 77 -8.72 5.40 -4.84
CA ASP A 77 -9.10 4.82 -6.14
C ASP A 77 -8.93 3.30 -6.15
N ILE A 78 -7.87 2.76 -5.53
CA ILE A 78 -7.66 1.31 -5.39
C ILE A 78 -8.83 0.65 -4.65
N THR A 79 -9.48 1.32 -3.70
CA THR A 79 -10.67 0.77 -3.00
C THR A 79 -11.88 0.55 -3.90
N THR A 80 -11.88 1.11 -5.11
CA THR A 80 -12.95 0.91 -6.10
C THR A 80 -12.80 -0.40 -6.89
N VAL A 81 -11.62 -1.03 -6.82
CA VAL A 81 -11.38 -2.33 -7.44
C VAL A 81 -12.19 -3.39 -6.70
N PRO A 82 -12.92 -4.29 -7.39
CA PRO A 82 -13.92 -5.14 -6.75
C PRO A 82 -13.35 -6.26 -5.87
N THR A 83 -12.11 -6.70 -6.08
CA THR A 83 -11.55 -7.85 -5.35
C THR A 83 -10.12 -7.62 -4.90
N TRP A 84 -9.79 -8.14 -3.72
CA TRP A 84 -8.44 -8.09 -3.16
C TRP A 84 -7.39 -8.78 -4.02
N SER A 85 -7.74 -9.89 -4.67
CA SER A 85 -6.83 -10.58 -5.61
C SER A 85 -6.42 -9.69 -6.79
N LYS A 86 -7.36 -8.89 -7.34
CA LYS A 86 -7.06 -7.91 -8.39
C LYS A 86 -6.18 -6.78 -7.86
N ILE A 87 -6.47 -6.27 -6.66
CA ILE A 87 -5.64 -5.25 -6.00
C ILE A 87 -4.23 -5.76 -5.79
N ASN A 88 -4.06 -6.96 -5.24
CA ASN A 88 -2.75 -7.57 -5.00
C ASN A 88 -1.93 -7.69 -6.29
N SER A 89 -2.55 -8.19 -7.36
CA SER A 89 -1.93 -8.29 -8.68
C SER A 89 -1.55 -6.92 -9.25
N GLY A 90 -2.40 -5.90 -9.07
CA GLY A 90 -2.14 -4.52 -9.49
C GLY A 90 -1.00 -3.88 -8.70
N LEU A 91 -0.96 -4.08 -7.38
CA LEU A 91 0.09 -3.61 -6.50
C LEU A 91 1.45 -4.22 -6.85
N LEU A 92 1.50 -5.52 -7.19
CA LEU A 92 2.77 -6.12 -7.64
C LEU A 92 3.30 -5.44 -8.91
N LYS A 93 2.43 -5.19 -9.90
CA LYS A 93 2.80 -4.47 -11.13
C LYS A 93 3.26 -3.04 -10.83
N MET A 94 2.53 -2.34 -9.95
CA MET A 94 2.90 -1.00 -9.51
C MET A 94 4.27 -1.00 -8.80
N TYR A 95 4.55 -2.00 -7.96
CA TYR A 95 5.84 -2.11 -7.28
C TYR A 95 6.99 -2.26 -8.27
N GLN A 96 6.84 -3.15 -9.25
CA GLN A 96 7.84 -3.37 -10.28
C GLN A 96 8.10 -2.09 -11.10
N ALA A 97 7.04 -1.39 -11.52
CA ALA A 97 7.15 -0.21 -12.37
C ALA A 97 7.65 1.03 -11.61
N GLU A 98 7.17 1.24 -10.38
CA GLU A 98 7.40 2.48 -9.63
C GLU A 98 8.54 2.39 -8.61
N TYR A 99 8.97 1.20 -8.21
CA TYR A 99 10.06 1.04 -7.24
C TYR A 99 11.26 0.36 -7.89
N LEU A 100 11.09 -0.86 -8.36
CA LEU A 100 12.22 -1.65 -8.88
C LEU A 100 12.79 -1.10 -10.18
N SER A 101 11.94 -0.52 -11.04
CA SER A 101 12.34 0.02 -12.36
C SER A 101 12.70 1.51 -12.34
N LYS A 102 12.81 2.14 -11.17
CA LYS A 102 13.13 3.57 -11.03
C LYS A 102 14.49 3.73 -10.38
N LEU A 103 15.43 4.30 -11.14
CA LEU A 103 16.80 4.53 -10.65
C LEU A 103 16.84 5.30 -9.32
N PRO A 104 16.11 6.41 -9.10
CA PRO A 104 16.16 7.13 -7.82
C PRO A 104 15.73 6.28 -6.62
N MET A 105 14.91 5.24 -6.84
CA MET A 105 14.42 4.36 -5.78
C MET A 105 15.40 3.22 -5.50
N ILE A 106 15.99 2.63 -6.55
CA ILE A 106 16.82 1.42 -6.44
C ILE A 106 18.32 1.71 -6.42
N GLN A 107 18.76 2.95 -6.65
CA GLN A 107 20.20 3.33 -6.71
C GLN A 107 20.98 3.01 -5.43
N HIS A 108 20.28 2.85 -4.30
CA HIS A 108 20.88 2.50 -3.01
C HIS A 108 20.74 1.00 -2.67
N PHE A 109 20.23 0.18 -3.58
CA PHE A 109 20.15 -1.27 -3.40
C PHE A 109 21.55 -1.88 -3.51
N LEU A 110 21.93 -2.66 -2.49
CA LEU A 110 23.26 -3.26 -2.40
C LEU A 110 23.25 -4.68 -2.95
N PHE A 111 24.27 -5.01 -3.72
CA PHE A 111 24.53 -6.34 -4.24
C PHE A 111 25.76 -6.93 -3.53
N GLY A 112 25.71 -8.23 -3.25
CA GLY A 112 26.73 -8.94 -2.50
C GLY A 112 26.69 -10.44 -2.80
N SER A 113 27.23 -11.26 -1.91
CA SER A 113 27.33 -12.71 -2.17
C SER A 113 25.99 -13.45 -2.16
N LEU A 114 24.97 -12.93 -1.49
CA LEU A 114 23.62 -13.53 -1.43
C LEU A 114 22.71 -13.05 -2.57
N LEU A 115 22.92 -11.82 -3.03
CA LEU A 115 22.16 -11.16 -4.09
C LEU A 115 23.16 -10.60 -5.10
N ASP A 116 23.49 -11.40 -6.10
CA ASP A 116 24.41 -11.01 -7.16
C ASP A 116 23.72 -10.04 -8.14
N PHE A 117 24.49 -9.11 -8.70
CA PHE A 117 24.03 -8.19 -9.74
C PHE A 117 24.15 -8.80 -11.14
N LYS A 118 25.01 -9.82 -11.28
CA LYS A 118 25.39 -10.40 -12.57
C LYS A 118 24.35 -11.35 -13.15
#